data_AF-A0A5Q4EZ46-F1
#
_entry.id   AF-A0A5Q4EZ46-F1
#
_cell.length_a   1.000
_cell.length_b   1.000
_cell.length_c   1.000
_cell.angle_alpha   90.00
_cell.angle_beta   90.00
_cell.angle_gamma   90.00
#
_symmetry.space_group_name_H-M   'P 1'
#
loop_
_entity.id
_entity.type
_entity.pdbx_description
1 polymer ?
#
loop_
_entity_poly.entity_id
_entity_poly.type
_entity_poly.pdbx_seq_one_letter_code
_entity_poly.pdbx_strand_id
1 'polypeptide(L)'
;MTTMTRLLTFSLAALASLALWGGPARAADTADANASGSDPAAVIEATARRALDVLEERREEFSEDADALFTAIDEILLPVFDVQRSGDLVLGRHARSASADQRRRFAQALYRALVRQYADNALDFSPDQLVIRPVRGEVDPRRTRVDSEVRLSDGTRVAIAYMLRETEEGWKVFDVVAEGISYVRNFREQYDAEIRRRGLDDVIASLERQGGIAAPDEDGAG
;
A
#
# COMPACT_ATOMS: atom_id res chain seq x y z
N MET A 1 22.11 1.86 -20.55
CA MET A 1 20.92 2.70 -20.75
C MET A 1 19.94 1.94 -21.63
N THR A 2 18.99 1.22 -21.03
CA THR A 2 17.89 0.61 -21.79
C THR A 2 16.64 0.61 -20.91
N THR A 3 15.88 1.69 -20.99
CA THR A 3 14.56 1.84 -20.40
C THR A 3 13.59 0.93 -21.15
N MET A 4 13.11 -0.11 -20.47
CA MET A 4 12.09 -1.03 -21.00
C MET A 4 10.71 -0.52 -20.59
N THR A 5 10.24 0.50 -21.29
CA THR A 5 8.87 1.01 -21.19
C THR A 5 7.94 0.02 -21.89
N ARG A 6 7.21 -0.78 -21.12
CA ARG A 6 6.08 -1.57 -21.62
C ARG A 6 4.79 -0.95 -21.11
N LEU A 7 4.26 0.03 -21.85
CA LEU A 7 2.87 0.46 -21.71
C LEU A 7 1.99 -0.53 -22.50
N LEU A 8 1.14 -1.26 -21.77
CA LEU A 8 0.02 -1.99 -22.34
C LEU A 8 -1.11 -1.00 -22.59
N THR A 9 -1.32 -0.67 -23.86
CA THR A 9 -2.49 0.07 -24.34
C THR A 9 -3.72 -0.81 -24.34
N PHE A 10 -4.81 -0.39 -23.69
CA PHE A 10 -6.16 -0.88 -24.02
C PHE A 10 -7.17 0.28 -24.00
N SER A 11 -7.67 0.59 -25.19
CA SER A 11 -8.77 1.52 -25.45
C SER A 11 -10.11 0.78 -25.43
N LEU A 12 -11.16 1.38 -24.85
CA LEU A 12 -12.58 1.34 -25.28
C LEU A 12 -13.41 2.16 -24.27
N ALA A 13 -13.87 3.37 -24.60
CA ALA A 13 -15.06 3.73 -25.38
C ALA A 13 -16.42 3.33 -24.75
N ALA A 14 -17.08 4.37 -24.17
CA ALA A 14 -18.51 4.73 -24.28
C ALA A 14 -19.58 3.81 -23.61
N LEU A 15 -20.75 4.25 -23.13
CA LEU A 15 -21.63 5.38 -23.49
C LEU A 15 -22.65 5.66 -22.34
N ALA A 16 -23.23 6.86 -22.37
CA ALA A 16 -24.20 7.43 -21.43
C ALA A 16 -25.62 6.80 -21.47
N SER A 17 -26.42 6.99 -20.41
CA SER A 17 -27.65 7.84 -20.42
C SER A 17 -28.54 7.70 -19.16
N LEU A 18 -29.13 8.84 -18.81
CA LEU A 18 -30.10 9.15 -17.73
C LEU A 18 -31.44 8.39 -17.81
N ALA A 19 -32.06 8.16 -16.65
CA ALA A 19 -33.51 8.27 -16.47
C ALA A 19 -33.87 8.58 -15.00
N LEU A 20 -34.54 9.71 -14.78
CA LEU A 20 -35.22 10.06 -13.52
C LEU A 20 -36.61 9.42 -13.49
N TRP A 21 -37.01 8.86 -12.34
CA TRP A 21 -38.38 9.02 -11.82
C TRP A 21 -38.42 8.85 -10.30
N GLY A 22 -39.17 9.73 -9.64
CA GLY A 22 -39.29 9.84 -8.19
C GLY A 22 -40.31 8.90 -7.54
N GLY A 23 -40.11 8.67 -6.24
CA GLY A 23 -41.02 8.00 -5.31
C GLY A 23 -40.73 8.45 -3.87
N PRO A 24 -41.72 8.40 -2.96
CA PRO A 24 -41.72 9.19 -1.72
C PRO A 24 -40.74 8.67 -0.66
N ALA A 25 -40.28 9.61 0.16
CA ALA A 25 -39.42 9.44 1.31
C ALA A 25 -39.83 8.26 2.19
N ARG A 26 -38.97 7.23 2.23
CA ARG A 26 -38.98 6.25 3.31
C ARG A 26 -38.32 6.88 4.52
N ALA A 27 -39.00 6.70 5.66
CA ALA A 27 -38.59 7.09 6.98
C ALA A 27 -37.11 6.81 7.23
N ALA A 28 -36.43 7.78 7.83
CA ALA A 28 -35.12 7.63 8.40
C ALA A 28 -35.22 6.55 9.48
N ASP A 29 -34.84 5.33 9.10
CA ASP A 29 -34.42 4.33 10.07
C ASP A 29 -33.21 4.92 10.78
N THR A 30 -33.31 5.00 12.10
CA THR A 30 -32.23 5.35 13.00
C THR A 30 -31.13 4.30 12.85
N ALA A 31 -30.17 4.55 11.96
CA ALA A 31 -28.91 3.84 11.97
C ALA A 31 -28.03 4.48 13.04
N ASP A 32 -27.72 3.68 14.05
CA ASP A 32 -26.80 3.95 15.14
C ASP A 32 -25.61 4.82 14.72
N ALA A 33 -25.58 6.04 15.27
CA ALA A 33 -24.34 6.75 15.51
C ALA A 33 -23.59 6.06 16.66
N ASN A 34 -23.10 4.85 16.41
CA ASN A 34 -22.16 4.14 17.27
C ASN A 34 -21.36 3.14 16.40
N ALA A 35 -20.52 3.69 15.53
CA ALA A 35 -19.30 3.03 15.09
C ALA A 35 -18.16 3.99 15.37
N SER A 36 -17.55 3.85 16.54
CA SER A 36 -16.21 4.35 16.80
C SER A 36 -15.25 3.56 15.91
N GLY A 37 -15.12 3.99 14.66
CA GLY A 37 -14.25 3.42 13.64
C GLY A 37 -14.34 4.28 12.40
N SER A 38 -13.26 4.98 12.04
CA SER A 38 -13.18 5.88 10.88
C SER A 38 -13.62 5.16 9.59
N ASP A 39 -14.24 5.86 8.63
CA ASP A 39 -14.52 5.29 7.31
C ASP A 39 -13.21 4.83 6.64
N PRO A 40 -13.07 3.56 6.20
CA PRO A 40 -11.86 3.07 5.55
C PRO A 40 -11.47 3.86 4.30
N ALA A 41 -12.43 4.42 3.55
CA ALA A 41 -12.11 5.31 2.43
C ALA A 41 -11.50 6.63 2.93
N ALA A 42 -12.05 7.19 4.01
CA ALA A 42 -11.54 8.41 4.64
C ALA A 42 -10.12 8.22 5.20
N VAL A 43 -9.77 7.02 5.70
CA VAL A 43 -8.40 6.71 6.13
C VAL A 43 -7.42 6.83 4.95
N ILE A 44 -7.74 6.21 3.80
CA ILE A 44 -6.89 6.31 2.60
C ILE A 44 -6.80 7.77 2.12
N GLU A 45 -7.92 8.49 2.13
CA GLU A 45 -7.98 9.88 1.67
C GLU A 45 -7.17 10.83 2.55
N ALA A 46 -7.29 10.70 3.87
CA ALA A 46 -6.52 11.50 4.81
C ALA A 46 -5.01 11.22 4.70
N THR A 47 -4.62 9.94 4.59
CA THR A 47 -3.21 9.56 4.41
C THR A 47 -2.65 10.09 3.11
N ALA A 48 -3.37 9.93 2.01
CA ALA A 48 -2.91 10.40 0.71
C ALA A 48 -2.75 11.92 0.67
N ARG A 49 -3.73 12.67 1.19
CA ARG A 49 -3.63 14.13 1.33
C ARG A 49 -2.41 14.53 2.14
N ARG A 50 -2.25 13.95 3.33
CA ARG A 50 -1.09 14.24 4.20
C ARG A 50 0.24 13.97 3.52
N ALA A 51 0.35 12.84 2.80
CA ALA A 51 1.56 12.53 2.04
C ALA A 51 1.85 13.60 0.99
N LEU A 52 0.83 13.99 0.21
CA LEU A 52 0.96 14.97 -0.86
C LEU A 52 1.29 16.37 -0.35
N ASP A 53 0.65 16.81 0.74
CA ASP A 53 0.94 18.10 1.38
C ASP A 53 2.40 18.16 1.83
N VAL A 54 2.91 17.10 2.48
CA VAL A 54 4.31 17.03 2.93
C VAL A 54 5.29 17.01 1.75
N LEU A 55 4.96 16.29 0.68
CA LEU A 55 5.77 16.26 -0.55
C LEU A 55 5.83 17.61 -1.25
N GLU A 56 4.76 18.40 -1.20
CA GLU A 56 4.71 19.75 -1.75
C GLU A 56 5.51 20.74 -0.88
N GLU A 57 5.28 20.73 0.43
CA GLU A 57 5.93 21.64 1.39
C GLU A 57 7.46 21.48 1.43
N ARG A 58 7.96 20.25 1.28
CA ARG A 58 9.39 19.91 1.42
C ARG A 58 10.02 19.44 0.12
N ARG A 59 9.43 19.80 -1.03
CA ARG A 59 9.87 19.35 -2.37
C ARG A 59 11.35 19.60 -2.65
N GLU A 60 11.87 20.78 -2.29
CA GLU A 60 13.28 21.13 -2.52
C GLU A 60 14.22 20.22 -1.72
N GLU A 61 13.97 20.06 -0.42
CA GLU A 61 14.73 19.16 0.45
C GLU A 61 14.72 17.73 -0.08
N PHE A 62 13.54 17.21 -0.42
CA PHE A 62 13.38 15.84 -0.90
C PHE A 62 14.02 15.58 -2.28
N SER A 63 14.22 16.63 -3.08
CA SER A 63 14.92 16.51 -4.36
C SER A 63 16.44 16.36 -4.20
N GLU A 64 16.98 16.78 -3.05
CA GLU A 64 18.41 16.71 -2.73
C GLU A 64 18.75 15.57 -1.76
N ASP A 65 17.78 15.15 -0.93
CA ASP A 65 17.92 14.10 0.08
C ASP A 65 16.80 13.05 -0.03
N ALA A 66 17.11 11.94 -0.69
CA ALA A 66 16.20 10.82 -0.84
C ALA A 66 15.91 10.07 0.48
N ASP A 67 16.82 10.13 1.46
CA ASP A 67 16.60 9.50 2.76
C ASP A 67 15.63 10.32 3.63
N ALA A 68 15.69 11.65 3.52
CA ALA A 68 14.69 12.54 4.11
C ALA A 68 13.29 12.29 3.51
N LEU A 69 13.20 12.15 2.18
CA LEU A 69 11.96 11.78 1.48
C LEU A 69 11.40 10.44 1.98
N PHE A 70 12.26 9.40 2.02
CA PHE A 70 11.87 8.08 2.50
C PHE A 70 11.35 8.14 3.93
N THR A 71 12.05 8.85 4.82
CA THR A 71 11.67 8.97 6.23
C THR A 71 10.31 9.63 6.38
N ALA A 72 10.06 10.73 5.66
CA ALA A 72 8.78 11.43 5.70
C ALA A 72 7.62 10.56 5.17
N ILE A 73 7.83 9.81 4.09
CA ILE A 73 6.82 8.87 3.57
C ILE A 73 6.59 7.72 4.57
N ASP A 74 7.64 7.16 5.16
CA ASP A 74 7.55 6.07 6.15
C ASP A 74 6.69 6.49 7.35
N GLU A 75 6.93 7.68 7.90
CA GLU A 75 6.17 8.23 9.03
C GLU A 75 4.67 8.38 8.75
N ILE A 76 4.29 8.63 7.49
CA ILE A 76 2.90 8.83 7.07
C ILE A 76 2.22 7.50 6.76
N LEU A 77 2.92 6.58 6.08
CA LEU A 77 2.35 5.31 5.63
C LEU A 77 2.36 4.23 6.72
N LEU A 78 3.44 4.11 7.49
CA LEU A 78 3.61 3.04 8.49
C LEU A 78 2.41 2.91 9.43
N PRO A 79 1.82 4.00 9.97
CA PRO A 79 0.67 3.90 10.86
C PRO A 79 -0.59 3.32 10.21
N VAL A 80 -0.74 3.38 8.89
CA VAL A 80 -1.93 2.85 8.20
C VAL A 80 -1.71 1.48 7.56
N PHE A 81 -0.49 0.97 7.55
CA PHE A 81 -0.21 -0.37 7.04
C PHE A 81 -0.16 -1.41 8.17
N ASP A 82 -0.82 -2.53 7.92
CA ASP A 82 -0.62 -3.74 8.72
C ASP A 82 0.56 -4.53 8.16
N VAL A 83 1.76 -4.07 8.53
CA VAL A 83 3.02 -4.63 8.06
C VAL A 83 3.14 -6.11 8.42
N GLN A 84 2.78 -6.49 9.65
CA GLN A 84 2.87 -7.89 10.10
C GLN A 84 1.95 -8.80 9.30
N ARG A 85 0.67 -8.42 9.13
CA ARG A 85 -0.27 -9.22 8.34
C ARG A 85 0.18 -9.35 6.90
N SER A 86 0.67 -8.26 6.30
CA SER A 86 1.18 -8.26 4.93
C SER A 86 2.35 -9.24 4.79
N GLY A 87 3.33 -9.15 5.69
CA GLY A 87 4.50 -10.04 5.72
C GLY A 87 4.13 -11.50 5.91
N ASP A 88 3.21 -11.82 6.82
CA ASP A 88 2.71 -13.19 7.02
C ASP A 88 2.02 -13.76 5.78
N LEU A 89 1.20 -12.94 5.12
CA LEU A 89 0.56 -13.34 3.88
C LEU A 89 1.62 -13.59 2.81
N VAL A 90 2.64 -12.75 2.68
CA VAL A 90 3.73 -12.98 1.73
C VAL A 90 4.52 -14.26 2.06
N LEU A 91 4.89 -14.48 3.32
CA LEU A 91 5.59 -15.69 3.77
C LEU A 91 4.78 -16.97 3.50
N GLY A 92 3.45 -16.89 3.61
CA GLY A 92 2.54 -18.00 3.34
C GLY A 92 2.90 -19.24 4.17
N ARG A 93 3.30 -20.34 3.52
CA ARG A 93 3.61 -21.59 4.23
C ARG A 93 4.84 -21.49 5.12
N HIS A 94 5.80 -20.62 4.78
CA HIS A 94 7.05 -20.44 5.54
C HIS A 94 6.82 -19.76 6.88
N ALA A 95 5.72 -19.01 7.03
CA ALA A 95 5.35 -18.38 8.30
C ALA A 95 5.11 -19.40 9.43
N ARG A 96 4.77 -20.65 9.12
CA ARG A 96 4.52 -21.70 10.12
C ARG A 96 5.79 -22.23 10.78
N SER A 97 6.92 -22.20 10.08
CA SER A 97 8.22 -22.65 10.58
C SER A 97 9.12 -21.49 11.00
N ALA A 98 8.78 -20.26 10.63
CA ALA A 98 9.51 -19.07 11.01
C ALA A 98 9.27 -18.71 12.48
N SER A 99 10.31 -18.25 13.16
CA SER A 99 10.18 -17.67 14.50
C SER A 99 9.38 -16.36 14.45
N ALA A 100 8.85 -15.93 15.59
CA ALA A 100 8.18 -14.63 15.70
C ALA A 100 9.11 -13.48 15.28
N ASP A 101 10.41 -13.57 15.60
CA ASP A 101 11.40 -12.58 15.21
C ASP A 101 11.64 -12.55 13.70
N GLN A 102 11.80 -13.72 13.07
CA GLN A 102 11.97 -13.83 11.62
C GLN A 102 10.78 -13.26 10.86
N ARG A 103 9.55 -13.55 11.30
CA ARG A 103 8.32 -12.98 10.70
C ARG A 103 8.31 -11.46 10.81
N ARG A 104 8.64 -10.94 12.00
CA ARG A 104 8.69 -9.50 12.26
C ARG A 104 9.73 -8.81 11.38
N ARG A 105 10.96 -9.34 11.34
CA ARG A 105 12.06 -8.80 10.53
C ARG A 105 11.73 -8.85 9.04
N PHE A 106 11.24 -9.99 8.55
CA PHE A 106 10.81 -10.13 7.17
C PHE A 106 9.75 -9.09 6.79
N ALA A 107 8.70 -8.94 7.61
CA ALA A 107 7.62 -8.00 7.36
C ALA A 107 8.13 -6.55 7.28
N GLN A 108 8.96 -6.15 8.25
CA GLN A 108 9.54 -4.80 8.29
C GLN A 108 10.49 -4.54 7.12
N ALA A 109 11.38 -5.49 6.83
CA ALA A 109 12.35 -5.37 5.76
C ALA A 109 11.67 -5.33 4.38
N LEU A 110 10.65 -6.17 4.15
CA LEU A 110 9.84 -6.13 2.95
C LEU A 110 9.14 -4.79 2.78
N TYR A 111 8.45 -4.31 3.82
CA TYR A 111 7.74 -3.03 3.76
C TYR A 111 8.70 -1.87 3.43
N ARG A 112 9.85 -1.78 4.13
CA ARG A 112 10.85 -0.71 3.88
C ARG A 112 11.43 -0.78 2.48
N ALA A 113 11.76 -1.98 1.99
CA ALA A 113 12.27 -2.16 0.63
C ALA A 113 11.25 -1.69 -0.42
N LEU A 114 9.95 -1.98 -0.22
CA LEU A 114 8.89 -1.51 -1.12
C LEU A 114 8.69 0.01 -1.05
N VAL A 115 8.61 0.58 0.16
CA VAL A 115 8.48 2.04 0.31
C VAL A 115 9.64 2.75 -0.37
N ARG A 116 10.88 2.30 -0.15
CA ARG A 116 12.07 2.88 -0.79
C ARG A 116 12.03 2.74 -2.31
N GLN A 117 11.66 1.57 -2.83
CA GLN A 117 11.57 1.33 -4.27
C GLN A 117 10.54 2.22 -4.99
N TYR A 118 9.47 2.63 -4.30
CA TYR A 118 8.39 3.43 -4.89
C TYR A 118 8.42 4.92 -4.48
N ALA A 119 9.17 5.29 -3.44
CA ALA A 119 9.31 6.66 -2.96
C ALA A 119 9.92 7.60 -4.00
N ASP A 120 10.84 7.12 -4.84
CA ASP A 120 11.56 7.94 -5.83
C ASP A 120 10.62 8.69 -6.78
N ASN A 121 9.47 8.11 -7.12
CA ASN A 121 8.49 8.73 -8.03
C ASN A 121 7.40 9.53 -7.29
N ALA A 122 7.48 9.64 -5.96
CA ALA A 122 6.46 10.33 -5.17
C ALA A 122 6.40 11.83 -5.49
N LEU A 123 7.54 12.46 -5.80
CA LEU A 123 7.63 13.89 -6.13
C LEU A 123 6.99 14.24 -7.49
N ASP A 124 6.80 13.27 -8.37
CA ASP A 124 6.16 13.47 -9.68
C ASP A 124 4.63 13.51 -9.60
N PHE A 125 4.06 13.18 -8.44
CA PHE A 125 2.63 13.11 -8.22
C PHE A 125 2.05 14.45 -7.75
N SER A 126 0.87 14.81 -8.26
CA SER A 126 0.11 15.99 -7.83
C SER A 126 -1.27 15.60 -7.26
N PRO A 127 -1.82 16.33 -6.29
CA PRO A 127 -3.04 15.93 -5.58
C PRO A 127 -4.30 15.81 -6.46
N ASP A 128 -4.37 16.57 -7.55
CA ASP A 128 -5.44 16.51 -8.55
C ASP A 128 -5.45 15.19 -9.36
N GLN A 129 -4.39 14.40 -9.25
CA GLN A 129 -4.23 13.13 -9.95
C GLN A 129 -4.87 11.94 -9.21
N LEU A 130 -5.22 12.07 -7.92
CA LEU A 130 -5.79 10.98 -7.13
C LEU A 130 -7.30 11.12 -6.93
N VAL A 131 -8.06 10.09 -7.30
CA VAL A 131 -9.49 9.99 -7.02
C VAL A 131 -9.76 8.74 -6.20
N ILE A 132 -10.16 8.91 -4.94
CA ILE A 132 -10.60 7.80 -4.08
C ILE A 132 -12.11 7.64 -4.21
N ARG A 133 -12.55 6.40 -4.36
CA ARG A 133 -13.96 6.06 -4.53
C ARG A 133 -14.55 5.67 -3.17
N PRO A 134 -15.82 6.02 -2.90
CA PRO A 134 -16.52 5.52 -1.73
C PRO A 134 -16.53 3.99 -1.71
N VAL A 135 -16.50 3.41 -0.51
CA VAL A 135 -16.69 1.97 -0.36
C VAL A 135 -18.05 1.56 -0.90
N ARG A 136 -18.07 0.47 -1.67
CA ARG A 136 -19.31 -0.10 -2.22
C ARG A 136 -19.71 -1.32 -1.40
N GLY A 137 -20.98 -1.38 -1.02
CA GLY A 137 -21.54 -2.53 -0.29
C GLY A 137 -21.28 -2.46 1.21
N GLU A 138 -21.39 -3.61 1.88
CA GLU A 138 -21.17 -3.74 3.33
C GLU A 138 -19.68 -3.66 3.68
N VAL A 139 -19.38 -2.92 4.74
CA VAL A 139 -18.03 -2.82 5.31
C VAL A 139 -17.79 -4.04 6.20
N ASP A 140 -16.98 -4.99 5.72
CA ASP A 140 -16.54 -6.14 6.52
C ASP A 140 -15.26 -5.77 7.29
N PRO A 141 -15.28 -5.78 8.63
CA PRO A 141 -14.10 -5.45 9.46
C PRO A 141 -12.92 -6.40 9.22
N ARG A 142 -13.16 -7.61 8.70
CA ARG A 142 -12.08 -8.56 8.37
C ARG A 142 -11.39 -8.24 7.05
N ARG A 143 -12.13 -7.64 6.10
CA ARG A 143 -11.66 -7.36 4.75
C ARG A 143 -12.60 -6.40 4.02
N THR A 144 -12.20 -5.14 3.93
CA THR A 144 -12.87 -4.12 3.11
C THR A 144 -11.97 -3.70 1.96
N ARG A 145 -12.57 -3.39 0.80
CA ARG A 145 -11.89 -2.89 -0.39
C ARG A 145 -12.21 -1.42 -0.60
N VAL A 146 -11.18 -0.60 -0.74
CA VAL A 146 -11.29 0.81 -1.15
C VAL A 146 -10.65 0.94 -2.53
N ASP A 147 -11.41 1.39 -3.52
CA ASP A 147 -10.90 1.62 -4.88
C ASP A 147 -10.43 3.08 -5.04
N SER A 148 -9.36 3.30 -5.78
CA SER A 148 -8.90 4.60 -6.23
C SER A 148 -8.43 4.56 -7.68
N GLU A 149 -8.23 5.74 -8.25
CA GLU A 149 -7.68 5.93 -9.57
C GLU A 149 -6.63 7.05 -9.52
N VAL A 150 -5.47 6.75 -10.09
CA VAL A 150 -4.36 7.68 -10.26
C VAL A 150 -4.28 8.09 -11.72
N ARG A 151 -4.21 9.39 -12.01
CA ARG A 151 -4.00 9.91 -13.36
C ARG A 151 -2.57 10.42 -13.51
N LEU A 152 -1.76 9.73 -14.30
CA LEU A 152 -0.39 10.14 -14.59
C LEU A 152 -0.35 11.33 -15.56
N SER A 153 0.81 12.00 -15.61
CA SER A 153 1.05 13.18 -16.44
C SER A 153 0.89 12.92 -17.95
N ASP A 154 1.11 11.68 -18.40
CA ASP A 154 0.90 11.25 -19.79
C ASP A 154 -0.59 10.95 -20.13
N GLY A 155 -1.49 11.10 -19.15
CA GLY A 155 -2.92 10.82 -19.28
C GLY A 155 -3.33 9.38 -18.96
N THR A 156 -2.38 8.50 -18.68
CA THR A 156 -2.65 7.12 -18.24
C THR A 156 -3.41 7.13 -16.91
N ARG A 157 -4.42 6.26 -16.79
CA ARG A 157 -5.17 6.05 -15.55
C ARG A 157 -4.80 4.70 -14.97
N VAL A 158 -4.35 4.70 -13.72
CA VAL A 158 -3.94 3.51 -12.98
C VAL A 158 -4.97 3.23 -11.90
N ALA A 159 -5.62 2.07 -11.98
CA ALA A 159 -6.55 1.61 -10.96
C ALA A 159 -5.78 1.00 -9.80
N ILE A 160 -6.02 1.52 -8.60
CA ILE A 160 -5.44 1.00 -7.36
C ILE A 160 -6.57 0.60 -6.43
N ALA A 161 -6.41 -0.50 -5.72
CA ALA A 161 -7.32 -0.86 -4.66
C ALA A 161 -6.57 -1.29 -3.42
N TYR A 162 -7.02 -0.75 -2.30
CA TYR A 162 -6.48 -1.04 -0.98
C TYR A 162 -7.37 -2.08 -0.31
N MET A 163 -6.76 -3.13 0.21
CA MET A 163 -7.44 -4.13 1.03
C MET A 163 -7.16 -3.80 2.49
N LEU A 164 -8.20 -3.41 3.22
CA LEU A 164 -8.12 -3.01 4.61
C LEU A 164 -8.78 -4.04 5.53
N ARG A 165 -8.33 -4.09 6.78
CA ARG A 165 -9.04 -4.70 7.88
C ARG A 165 -9.09 -3.74 9.06
N GLU A 166 -10.10 -3.87 9.88
CA GLU A 166 -10.19 -3.16 11.15
C GLU A 166 -9.32 -3.83 12.20
N THR A 167 -8.63 -3.03 12.99
CA THR A 167 -7.83 -3.44 14.16
C THR A 167 -8.20 -2.54 15.34
N GLU A 168 -7.67 -2.85 16.53
CA GLU A 168 -7.83 -1.98 17.71
C GLU A 168 -7.26 -0.57 17.50
N GLU A 169 -6.34 -0.41 16.55
CA GLU A 169 -5.74 0.86 16.15
C GLU A 169 -6.46 1.53 14.95
N GLY A 170 -7.60 0.99 14.53
CA GLY A 170 -8.38 1.45 13.37
C GLY A 170 -8.13 0.64 12.10
N TRP A 171 -8.55 1.17 10.94
CA TRP A 171 -8.38 0.50 9.66
C TRP A 171 -6.92 0.47 9.21
N LYS A 172 -6.45 -0.71 8.82
CA LYS A 172 -5.09 -0.91 8.31
C LYS A 172 -5.10 -1.61 6.96
N VAL A 173 -4.31 -1.10 6.02
CA VAL A 173 -4.05 -1.69 4.71
C VAL A 173 -3.14 -2.90 4.87
N PHE A 174 -3.55 -4.06 4.37
CA PHE A 174 -2.74 -5.28 4.38
C PHE A 174 -2.39 -5.79 2.97
N ASP A 175 -2.97 -5.22 1.92
CA ASP A 175 -2.62 -5.50 0.54
C ASP A 175 -2.97 -4.32 -0.36
N VAL A 176 -2.22 -4.16 -1.45
CA VAL A 176 -2.46 -3.18 -2.51
C VAL A 176 -2.58 -3.95 -3.82
N VAL A 177 -3.61 -3.63 -4.58
CA VAL A 177 -3.90 -4.22 -5.89
C VAL A 177 -3.82 -3.11 -6.93
N ALA A 178 -2.72 -3.04 -7.68
CA ALA A 178 -2.55 -2.11 -8.78
C ALA A 178 -2.77 -2.84 -10.11
N GLU A 179 -3.62 -2.31 -10.99
CA GLU A 179 -3.91 -2.92 -12.31
C GLU A 179 -4.32 -4.40 -12.22
N GLY A 180 -5.04 -4.77 -11.15
CA GLY A 180 -5.48 -6.14 -10.88
C GLY A 180 -4.41 -7.08 -10.30
N ILE A 181 -3.19 -6.59 -10.09
CA ILE A 181 -2.07 -7.35 -9.52
C ILE A 181 -1.97 -7.05 -8.02
N SER A 182 -2.30 -8.06 -7.20
CA SER A 182 -2.09 -8.02 -5.75
C SER A 182 -0.60 -8.10 -5.42
N TYR A 183 -0.12 -7.17 -4.63
CA TYR A 183 1.27 -7.13 -4.18
C TYR A 183 1.56 -8.30 -3.26
N VAL A 184 0.68 -8.59 -2.30
CA VAL A 184 0.84 -9.77 -1.42
C VAL A 184 0.96 -11.06 -2.23
N ARG A 185 0.12 -11.26 -3.25
CA ARG A 185 0.17 -12.46 -4.09
C ARG A 185 1.46 -12.53 -4.91
N ASN A 186 1.82 -11.43 -5.56
CA ASN A 186 3.02 -11.34 -6.39
C ASN A 186 4.29 -11.59 -5.58
N PHE A 187 4.44 -10.91 -4.43
CA PHE A 187 5.60 -11.07 -3.56
C PHE A 187 5.63 -12.44 -2.89
N ARG A 188 4.47 -13.05 -2.58
CA ARG A 188 4.44 -14.45 -2.11
C ARG A 188 5.09 -15.38 -3.11
N GLU A 189 4.74 -15.27 -4.39
CA GLU A 189 5.30 -16.13 -5.45
C GLU A 189 6.82 -15.91 -5.59
N GLN A 190 7.26 -14.65 -5.57
CA GLN A 190 8.68 -14.30 -5.64
C GLN A 190 9.47 -14.85 -4.44
N TYR A 191 9.08 -14.52 -3.21
CA TYR A 191 9.84 -14.90 -2.02
C TYR A 191 9.69 -16.38 -1.69
N ASP A 192 8.62 -17.06 -2.13
CA ASP A 192 8.54 -18.51 -2.04
C ASP A 192 9.66 -19.20 -2.84
N ALA A 193 9.97 -18.69 -4.04
CA ALA A 193 11.09 -19.18 -4.84
C ALA A 193 12.44 -18.87 -4.17
N GLU A 194 12.61 -17.66 -3.64
CA GLU A 194 13.87 -17.27 -3.00
C GLU A 194 14.14 -18.03 -1.69
N ILE A 195 13.16 -18.13 -0.80
CA ILE A 195 13.29 -18.82 0.49
C ILE A 195 13.63 -20.30 0.27
N ARG A 196 13.04 -20.96 -0.75
CA ARG A 196 13.40 -22.34 -1.10
C ARG A 196 14.84 -22.49 -1.58
N ARG A 197 15.40 -21.45 -2.21
CA ARG A 197 16.74 -21.48 -2.81
C ARG A 197 17.83 -21.20 -1.78
N ARG A 198 17.62 -20.22 -0.90
CA ARG A 198 18.67 -19.70 0.01
C ARG A 198 18.27 -19.63 1.48
N GLY A 199 17.06 -20.05 1.83
CA GLY A 199 16.55 -19.95 3.22
C GLY A 199 15.96 -18.58 3.55
N LEU A 200 15.25 -18.53 4.67
CA LEU A 200 14.51 -17.33 5.10
C LEU A 200 15.46 -16.23 5.61
N ASP A 201 16.48 -16.60 6.39
CA ASP A 201 17.41 -15.61 6.97
C ASP A 201 18.19 -14.85 5.88
N ASP A 202 18.65 -15.54 4.84
CA ASP A 202 19.32 -14.90 3.70
C ASP A 202 18.40 -13.94 2.93
N VAL A 203 17.11 -14.27 2.83
CA VAL A 203 16.09 -13.40 2.22
C VAL A 203 15.86 -12.17 3.09
N ILE A 204 15.73 -12.36 4.41
CA ILE A 204 15.59 -11.26 5.37
C ILE A 204 16.79 -10.32 5.28
N ALA A 205 18.01 -10.84 5.37
CA ALA A 205 19.23 -10.04 5.30
C ALA A 205 19.35 -9.29 3.95
N SER A 206 18.88 -9.91 2.86
CA SER A 206 18.82 -9.28 1.54
C SER A 206 17.83 -8.12 1.48
N LEU A 207 16.64 -8.28 2.08
CA LEU A 207 15.63 -7.23 2.17
C LEU A 207 16.08 -6.10 3.08
N GLU A 208 16.71 -6.40 4.21
CA GLU A 208 17.25 -5.41 5.15
C GLU A 208 18.25 -4.49 4.44
N ARG A 209 19.19 -5.06 3.66
CA ARG A 209 20.13 -4.28 2.83
C ARG A 209 19.43 -3.40 1.79
N GLN A 210 18.34 -3.88 1.18
CA GLN A 210 17.59 -3.09 0.19
C GLN A 210 16.79 -1.96 0.84
N GLY A 211 16.23 -2.18 2.04
CA GLY A 211 15.47 -1.19 2.79
C GLY A 211 16.34 -0.16 3.53
N GLY A 212 17.67 -0.24 3.42
CA GLY A 212 18.61 0.64 4.12
C GLY A 212 18.88 0.25 5.58
N ILE A 213 18.44 -0.93 6.03
CA ILE A 213 18.90 -1.52 7.29
C ILE A 213 20.28 -2.14 6.98
N ALA A 214 21.34 -1.44 7.36
CA ALA A 214 22.64 -2.10 7.52
C ALA A 214 22.42 -3.30 8.44
N ALA A 215 22.81 -4.50 7.97
CA ALA A 215 22.74 -5.70 8.78
C ALA A 215 23.38 -5.42 10.15
N PRO A 216 22.85 -5.96 11.27
CA PRO A 216 23.55 -5.84 12.54
C PRO A 216 24.95 -6.41 12.33
N ASP A 217 25.97 -5.60 12.62
CA ASP A 217 27.37 -5.96 12.47
C ASP A 217 27.59 -7.35 13.12
N GLU A 218 27.98 -8.34 12.32
CA GLU A 218 28.51 -9.60 12.85
C GLU A 218 29.94 -9.35 13.36
N ASP A 219 30.07 -8.47 14.35
CA ASP A 219 31.31 -8.27 15.10
C ASP A 219 31.20 -9.04 16.42
N GLY A 220 31.77 -10.26 16.45
CA GLY A 220 31.95 -10.97 17.72
C GLY A 220 32.20 -12.47 17.69
N ALA A 221 33.01 -13.00 16.78
CA ALA A 221 33.65 -14.30 16.99
C ALA A 221 35.09 -14.26 16.47
N GLY A 222 35.98 -13.77 17.34
CA GLY A 222 37.41 -14.08 17.29
C GLY A 222 37.71 -15.44 17.93
#